data_AF-A0A355DZA3-F1
#
_entry.id   AF-A0A355DZA3-F1
#
_cell.length_a   1.000
_cell.length_b   1.000
_cell.length_c   1.000
_cell.angle_alpha   90.00
_cell.angle_beta   90.00
_cell.angle_gamma   90.00
#
_symmetry.space_group_name_H-M   'P 1'
#
loop_
_entity.id
_entity.type
_entity.pdbx_description
1 polymer ?
#
loop_
_entity_poly.entity_id
_entity_poly.type
_entity_poly.pdbx_seq_one_letter_code
_entity_poly.pdbx_strand_id
1 'polypeptide(L)'
;MPIDIEKLSLEELLDLNRRIVRRIDYLHSLKTRAHLDRFAVGDRVSFQSDGRAVAGIVVRVNRKTPSVKTKDTHWNIHPRFVTRLPGPAAELPKDVRDIMKRDSPQ
;
A
#
# COMPACT_ATOMS: atom_id res chain seq x y z
N MET A 1 14.48 2.71 -28.44
CA MET A 1 15.08 1.75 -29.39
C MET A 1 14.58 0.36 -29.05
N PRO A 2 14.16 -0.46 -30.03
CA PRO A 2 13.80 -1.84 -29.78
C PRO A 2 15.04 -2.67 -29.41
N ILE A 3 14.90 -3.57 -28.44
CA ILE A 3 15.91 -4.59 -28.14
C ILE A 3 15.58 -5.78 -29.04
N ASP A 4 16.55 -6.23 -29.83
CA ASP A 4 16.41 -7.39 -30.72
C ASP A 4 16.73 -8.67 -29.94
N ILE A 5 15.69 -9.33 -29.43
CA ILE A 5 15.81 -10.48 -28.53
C ILE A 5 16.26 -11.76 -29.24
N GLU A 6 16.09 -11.85 -30.56
CA GLU A 6 16.42 -13.04 -31.36
C GLU A 6 17.94 -13.26 -31.47
N LYS A 7 18.73 -12.23 -31.17
CA LYS A 7 20.20 -12.30 -31.19
C LYS A 7 20.82 -12.67 -29.84
N LEU A 8 19.99 -12.81 -28.81
CA LEU A 8 20.46 -13.07 -27.46
C LEU A 8 20.54 -14.58 -27.21
N SER A 9 21.64 -15.01 -26.59
CA SER A 9 21.74 -16.35 -26.02
C SER A 9 20.72 -16.55 -24.90
N LEU A 10 20.49 -17.81 -24.51
CA LEU A 10 19.61 -18.13 -23.39
C LEU A 10 20.04 -17.44 -22.09
N GLU A 11 21.35 -17.34 -21.83
CA GLU A 11 21.88 -16.69 -20.62
C GLU A 11 21.60 -15.18 -20.62
N GLU A 12 21.82 -14.52 -21.77
CA GLU A 12 21.51 -13.10 -21.94
C GLU A 12 20.02 -12.82 -21.82
N LEU A 13 19.17 -13.71 -22.36
CA LEU A 13 17.71 -13.63 -22.20
C LEU A 13 17.29 -13.76 -20.73
N LEU A 14 17.90 -14.69 -19.99
CA LEU A 14 17.61 -14.87 -18.56
C LEU A 14 18.05 -13.66 -17.73
N ASP A 15 19.23 -13.09 -18.00
CA ASP A 15 19.68 -11.86 -17.32
C ASP A 15 18.77 -10.67 -17.68
N LEU A 16 18.45 -10.49 -18.96
CA LEU A 16 17.55 -9.44 -19.42
C LEU A 16 16.19 -9.55 -18.74
N ASN A 17 15.62 -10.76 -18.68
CA ASN A 17 14.34 -11.00 -18.00
C ASN A 17 14.42 -10.63 -16.52
N ARG A 18 15.45 -11.08 -15.78
CA ARG A 18 15.64 -10.73 -14.37
C ARG A 18 15.69 -9.21 -14.17
N ARG A 19 16.38 -8.48 -15.05
CA ARG A 19 16.46 -7.01 -15.01
C ARG A 19 15.12 -6.35 -15.31
N ILE A 20 14.39 -6.83 -16.30
CA ILE A 20 13.06 -6.34 -16.66
C ILE A 20 12.09 -6.51 -15.49
N VAL A 21 11.99 -7.72 -14.93
CA VAL A 21 11.12 -8.01 -13.79
C VAL A 21 11.46 -7.09 -12.62
N ARG A 22 12.74 -6.98 -12.24
CA ARG A 22 13.18 -6.06 -11.18
C ARG A 22 12.78 -4.61 -11.47
N ARG A 23 12.88 -4.16 -12.72
CA ARG A 23 12.52 -2.79 -13.11
C ARG A 23 11.01 -2.57 -13.04
N ILE A 24 10.21 -3.52 -13.50
CA ILE A 24 8.75 -3.47 -13.41
C ILE A 24 8.32 -3.39 -11.94
N ASP A 25 8.86 -4.25 -11.08
CA ASP A 25 8.57 -4.26 -9.64
C ASP A 25 8.93 -2.93 -8.98
N TYR A 26 10.09 -2.37 -9.34
CA TYR A 26 10.51 -1.06 -8.85
C TYR A 26 9.53 0.04 -9.29
N LEU A 27 9.16 0.10 -10.57
CA LEU A 27 8.21 1.08 -11.09
C LEU A 27 6.81 0.93 -10.46
N HIS A 28 6.35 -0.30 -10.23
CA HIS A 28 5.14 -0.56 -9.47
C HIS A 28 5.25 -0.04 -8.04
N SER A 29 6.38 -0.28 -7.37
CA SER A 29 6.59 0.21 -6.01
C SER A 29 6.55 1.73 -5.92
N LEU A 30 7.10 2.45 -6.91
CA LEU A 30 7.03 3.91 -6.98
C LEU A 30 5.58 4.41 -7.14
N LYS A 31 4.80 3.78 -8.03
CA LYS A 31 3.38 4.11 -8.20
C LYS A 31 2.60 3.86 -6.92
N THR A 32 2.80 2.70 -6.30
CA THR A 32 2.15 2.35 -5.02
C THR A 32 2.54 3.34 -3.92
N ARG A 33 3.81 3.75 -3.85
CA ARG A 33 4.27 4.75 -2.89
C ARG A 33 3.59 6.11 -3.08
N ALA A 34 3.48 6.60 -4.32
CA ALA A 34 2.76 7.85 -4.61
C ALA A 34 1.26 7.79 -4.23
N HIS A 35 0.65 6.61 -4.21
CA HIS A 35 -0.69 6.43 -3.65
C HIS A 35 -0.68 6.37 -2.11
N LEU A 36 0.32 5.74 -1.50
CA LEU A 36 0.46 5.66 -0.04
C LEU A 36 0.74 7.02 0.61
N ASP A 37 1.51 7.90 -0.04
CA ASP A 37 1.83 9.24 0.44
C ASP A 37 0.57 10.13 0.66
N ARG A 38 -0.59 9.70 0.15
CA ARG A 38 -1.89 10.36 0.36
C ARG A 38 -2.56 10.00 1.68
N PHE A 39 -2.02 9.03 2.42
CA PHE A 39 -2.61 8.52 3.65
C PHE A 39 -1.66 8.68 4.83
N ALA A 40 -2.22 9.08 5.97
CA ALA A 40 -1.57 9.10 7.26
C ALA A 40 -2.33 8.22 8.25
N VAL A 41 -1.66 7.79 9.32
CA VAL A 41 -2.32 7.13 10.45
C VAL A 41 -3.34 8.10 11.06
N GLY A 42 -4.55 7.61 11.31
CA GLY A 42 -5.71 8.40 11.75
C GLY A 42 -6.60 8.90 10.61
N ASP A 43 -6.20 8.80 9.35
CA ASP A 43 -7.06 9.19 8.24
C ASP A 43 -8.33 8.35 8.19
N ARG A 44 -9.47 9.03 7.99
CA ARG A 44 -10.73 8.38 7.64
C ARG A 44 -10.69 8.00 6.18
N VAL A 45 -11.04 6.75 5.87
CA VAL A 45 -11.00 6.22 4.52
C VAL A 45 -12.24 5.41 4.20
N SER A 46 -12.54 5.27 2.92
CA SER A 46 -13.54 4.34 2.41
C SER A 46 -12.97 3.47 1.29
N PHE A 47 -13.48 2.25 1.19
CA PHE A 47 -13.16 1.27 0.16
C PHE A 47 -14.39 0.41 -0.14
N GLN A 48 -14.34 -0.41 -1.19
CA GLN A 48 -15.42 -1.34 -1.55
C GLN A 48 -15.12 -2.75 -1.04
N SER A 49 -16.11 -3.39 -0.42
CA SER A 49 -16.11 -4.83 -0.08
C SER A 49 -17.49 -5.40 -0.35
N ASP A 50 -17.56 -6.55 -1.03
CA ASP A 50 -18.83 -7.23 -1.37
C ASP A 50 -19.88 -6.30 -2.00
N GLY A 51 -19.43 -5.38 -2.87
CA GLY A 51 -20.27 -4.39 -3.54
C GLY A 51 -20.79 -3.26 -2.65
N ARG A 52 -20.30 -3.14 -1.41
CA ARG A 52 -20.69 -2.09 -0.46
C ARG A 52 -19.51 -1.21 -0.09
N ALA A 53 -19.79 0.07 0.09
CA ALA A 53 -18.84 1.02 0.65
C ALA A 53 -18.65 0.73 2.14
N VAL A 54 -17.41 0.49 2.54
CA VAL A 54 -16.99 0.32 3.93
C VAL A 54 -16.16 1.53 4.32
N ALA A 55 -16.39 2.07 5.51
CA ALA A 55 -15.62 3.17 6.08
C ALA A 55 -14.77 2.67 7.26
N GLY A 56 -13.58 3.22 7.41
CA GLY A 56 -12.66 2.87 8.48
C GLY A 56 -11.60 3.93 8.72
N ILE A 57 -10.66 3.61 9.60
CA ILE A 57 -9.55 4.48 10.00
C ILE A 57 -8.24 3.80 9.64
N VAL A 58 -7.32 4.51 8.99
CA VAL A 58 -5.96 4.02 8.76
C VAL A 58 -5.25 3.92 10.11
N VAL A 59 -4.84 2.72 10.49
CA VAL A 59 -4.13 2.46 11.76
C VAL A 59 -2.64 2.25 11.53
N ARG A 60 -2.23 1.93 10.30
CA ARG A 60 -0.83 1.81 9.90
C ARG A 60 -0.70 2.02 8.39
N VAL A 61 0.34 2.73 7.96
CA VAL A 61 0.72 2.82 6.54
C VAL A 61 1.90 1.87 6.32
N ASN A 62 1.66 0.69 5.74
CA ASN A 62 2.74 -0.24 5.42
C ASN A 62 3.42 0.14 4.12
N ARG A 63 4.56 -0.50 3.82
CA ARG A 63 5.34 -0.25 2.60
C ARG A 63 4.55 -0.44 1.29
N LYS A 64 3.50 -1.26 1.29
CA LYS A 64 2.69 -1.58 0.09
C LYS A 64 1.19 -1.31 0.24
N THR A 65 0.67 -1.22 1.47
CA THR A 65 -0.77 -1.16 1.74
C THR A 65 -1.05 -0.32 3.00
N PRO A 66 -2.11 0.49 3.03
CA PRO A 66 -2.70 0.92 4.29
C PRO A 66 -3.36 -0.27 5.00
N SER A 67 -3.17 -0.32 6.31
CA SER A 67 -3.97 -1.12 7.22
C SER A 67 -5.12 -0.27 7.75
N VAL A 68 -6.35 -0.71 7.52
CA VAL A 68 -7.57 0.01 7.87
C VAL A 68 -8.36 -0.78 8.91
N LYS A 69 -8.71 -0.13 10.01
CA LYS A 69 -9.60 -0.68 11.03
C LYS A 69 -11.01 -0.18 10.82
N THR A 70 -11.96 -1.09 10.70
CA THR A 70 -13.40 -0.81 10.73
C THR A 70 -13.94 -1.16 12.13
N LYS A 71 -15.26 -1.04 12.34
CA LYS A 71 -15.88 -1.45 13.61
C LYS A 71 -15.59 -2.90 13.95
N ASP A 72 -15.63 -3.78 12.94
CA ASP A 72 -15.65 -5.22 13.16
C ASP A 72 -14.35 -5.91 12.74
N THR A 73 -13.57 -5.33 11.81
CA THR A 73 -12.49 -6.07 11.13
C THR A 73 -11.30 -5.16 10.78
N HIS A 74 -10.14 -5.78 10.60
CA HIS A 74 -8.92 -5.16 10.13
C HIS A 74 -8.61 -5.57 8.69
N TRP A 75 -8.27 -4.60 7.85
CA TRP A 75 -8.12 -4.80 6.42
C TRP A 75 -6.74 -4.34 5.94
N ASN A 76 -6.14 -5.10 5.03
CA ASN A 76 -4.98 -4.66 4.25
C ASN A 76 -5.41 -4.51 2.80
N ILE A 77 -5.40 -3.29 2.29
CA ILE A 77 -6.00 -2.98 0.98
C ILE A 77 -4.96 -2.28 0.13
N HIS A 78 -4.89 -2.59 -1.16
CA HIS A 78 -4.01 -1.85 -2.07
C HIS A 78 -4.46 -0.37 -2.12
N PRO A 79 -3.54 0.61 -1.98
CA PRO A 79 -3.90 2.02 -1.79
C PRO A 79 -4.72 2.62 -2.94
N ARG A 80 -4.67 2.02 -4.14
CA ARG A 80 -5.50 2.42 -5.29
C ARG A 80 -7.01 2.22 -5.09
N PHE A 81 -7.41 1.34 -4.17
CA PHE A 81 -8.83 1.02 -3.89
C PHE A 81 -9.34 1.69 -2.62
N VAL A 82 -8.52 2.56 -2.02
CA VAL A 82 -8.84 3.29 -0.81
C VAL A 82 -8.99 4.76 -1.17
N THR A 83 -10.06 5.38 -0.70
CA THR A 83 -10.31 6.82 -0.87
C THR A 83 -10.25 7.49 0.48
N ARG A 84 -9.45 8.55 0.60
CA ARG A 84 -9.41 9.38 1.81
C ARG A 84 -10.69 10.21 1.88
N LEU A 85 -11.37 10.14 3.01
CA LEU A 85 -12.55 10.97 3.28
C LEU A 85 -12.11 12.32 3.87
N PRO A 86 -12.81 13.42 3.56
CA PRO A 86 -12.53 14.72 4.15
C PRO A 86 -12.87 14.74 5.64
N GLY A 87 -12.13 15.55 6.40
CA GLY A 87 -12.34 15.75 7.84
C GLY A 87 -11.06 15.63 8.66
N PRO A 88 -11.11 15.95 9.95
CA PRO A 88 -9.97 15.79 10.84
C PRO A 88 -9.60 14.31 10.99
N ALA A 89 -8.32 14.06 11.29
CA ALA A 89 -7.86 12.73 11.65
C ALA A 89 -8.74 12.17 12.78
N ALA A 90 -9.21 10.94 12.59
CA ALA A 90 -10.01 10.27 13.58
C ALA A 90 -9.16 9.89 14.80
N GLU A 91 -9.83 9.85 15.94
CA GLU A 91 -9.23 9.32 17.14
C GLU A 91 -8.90 7.84 16.94
N LEU A 92 -7.61 7.47 17.06
CA LEU A 92 -7.19 6.09 16.92
C LEU A 92 -7.86 5.21 18.00
N PRO A 93 -8.28 3.98 17.65
CA PRO A 93 -8.74 3.00 18.63
C PRO A 93 -7.73 2.80 19.78
N LYS A 94 -8.24 2.58 21.01
CA LYS A 94 -7.41 2.48 22.23
C LYS A 94 -6.35 1.38 22.12
N ASP A 95 -6.73 0.21 21.61
CA ASP A 95 -5.86 -0.94 21.36
C ASP A 95 -4.69 -0.59 20.44
N VAL A 96 -4.93 0.20 19.38
CA VAL A 96 -3.88 0.67 18.46
C VAL A 96 -2.94 1.65 19.14
N ARG A 97 -3.50 2.59 19.92
CA ARG A 97 -2.70 3.59 20.67
C ARG A 97 -1.78 2.95 21.69
N ASP A 98 -2.26 1.95 22.41
CA ASP A 98 -1.50 1.26 23.44
C ASP A 98 -0.34 0.46 22.84
N ILE A 99 -0.52 -0.11 21.64
CA ILE A 99 0.57 -0.74 20.88
C ILE A 99 1.60 0.30 20.43
N MET A 100 1.16 1.42 19.84
CA MET A 100 2.09 2.47 19.38
C MET A 100 2.93 3.08 20.51
N LYS A 101 2.36 3.20 21.72
CA LYS A 101 3.09 3.68 22.90
C LYS A 101 4.14 2.70 23.40
N ARG A 102 3.96 1.39 23.18
CA ARG A 102 4.92 0.35 23.57
C ARG A 102 6.11 0.28 22.61
N ASP A 103 5.89 0.54 21.33
CA ASP A 103 6.92 0.45 20.27
C ASP A 103 7.68 1.76 20.03
N SER A 104 7.36 2.83 20.76
CA SER A 104 8.08 4.12 20.67
C SER A 104 9.39 4.06 21.48
N PRO A 105 10.58 4.29 20.87
CA PRO A 105 11.82 4.40 21.62
C PRO A 105 11.76 5.60 22.58
N GLN A 106 12.23 5.40 23.82
CA GLN A 106 12.47 6.48 24.79
C GLN A 106 13.56 7.44 24.33
#